data_AF-A0A344TEZ9-F1
#
_entry.id   AF-A0A344TEZ9-F1
#
_cell.length_a   1.000
_cell.length_b   1.000
_cell.length_c   1.000
_cell.angle_alpha   90.00
_cell.angle_beta   90.00
_cell.angle_gamma   90.00
#
_symmetry.space_group_name_H-M   'P 1'
#
loop_
_entity.id
_entity.type
_entity.pdbx_description
1 polymer ?
#
loop_
_entity_poly.entity_id
_entity_poly.type
_entity_poly.pdbx_seq_one_letter_code
_entity_poly.pdbx_strand_id
1 'polypeptide(L)'
;MEKELKSISSNNDWDFYYNTQNIRNQSFVLETEQYFESGARKGFLEPLVFMNLFWEQLQYFINNAHKPYSTLQHFEALPLTAEQRHVLYCFILKFYGGYPLPVSNIDGIQLQTTLLLLSEAFLRYEGNTLEKEYCQNINQPKNLNDKLISLEPLPESYQYTAKDFEGFATNNDWDFYHNLENTMEQQHLVFPIKKYFQAGERAGFIEPLAFMNLFWKQREIFFQSQNSVRSFTDNLKTMPINEEVRHILYGWFLKFVGGYHYQPKGVWYDVIFFKIEYAFESYEGKTPEKRFCLREEEREKKISEVKAILDAEVDRESLESTKHLPLQVKEPELKAFEQVFVFRNEVITQIINILKVYFKEDAEKSELERILNNGNNADRKLFFLSNGNRLANLFKQLYEYEFIVGCDKKGLEKWIIDNFNYKHRGEIKSFTPDYIEKCISRDYYSCENPLIKIINKEIKIVEKPTKRKQRKY
;
A
#
# COMPACT_ATOMS: atom_id res chain seq x y z
N MET A 1 12.90 -4.62 38.94
CA MET A 1 13.46 -4.20 37.65
C MET A 1 14.50 -5.18 37.11
N GLU A 2 15.72 -5.29 37.67
CA GLU A 2 16.78 -6.13 37.05
C GLU A 2 16.40 -7.62 36.94
N LYS A 3 15.73 -8.18 37.96
CA LYS A 3 15.21 -9.56 37.94
C LYS A 3 14.09 -9.76 36.91
N GLU A 4 13.27 -8.74 36.68
CA GLU A 4 12.16 -8.80 35.71
C GLU A 4 12.71 -8.72 34.29
N LEU A 5 13.66 -7.80 34.02
CA LEU A 5 14.35 -7.70 32.74
C LEU A 5 15.06 -9.01 32.37
N LYS A 6 15.80 -9.61 33.31
CA LYS A 6 16.47 -10.91 33.08
C LYS A 6 15.52 -12.03 32.65
N SER A 7 14.23 -11.97 32.98
CA SER A 7 13.25 -12.99 32.58
C SER A 7 12.75 -12.87 31.14
N ILE A 8 12.95 -11.70 30.52
CA ILE A 8 12.52 -11.37 29.15
C ILE A 8 13.71 -10.98 28.25
N SER A 9 14.93 -11.27 28.71
CA SER A 9 16.18 -10.94 28.04
C SER A 9 16.96 -12.22 27.80
N SER A 10 17.80 -12.21 26.76
CA SER A 10 18.80 -13.26 26.58
C SER A 10 19.90 -13.13 27.64
N ASN A 11 20.81 -14.10 27.68
CA ASN A 11 21.96 -14.09 28.59
C ASN A 11 23.28 -14.16 27.80
N ASN A 12 23.42 -13.26 26.83
CA ASN A 12 24.62 -13.16 26.01
C ASN A 12 25.61 -12.14 26.61
N ASP A 13 26.89 -12.30 26.27
CA ASP A 13 27.94 -11.32 26.53
C ASP A 13 28.22 -10.46 25.28
N TRP A 14 29.19 -9.55 25.39
CA TRP A 14 29.58 -8.70 24.26
C TRP A 14 30.23 -9.46 23.10
N ASP A 15 30.93 -10.56 23.37
CA ASP A 15 31.55 -11.38 22.33
C ASP A 15 30.49 -11.96 21.38
N PHE A 16 29.32 -12.33 21.91
CA PHE A 16 28.17 -12.71 21.09
C PHE A 16 27.74 -11.60 20.12
N TYR A 17 27.63 -10.36 20.60
CA TYR A 17 27.14 -9.21 19.83
C TYR A 17 28.14 -8.68 18.81
N TYR A 18 29.44 -8.72 19.15
CA TYR A 18 30.52 -8.34 18.24
C TYR A 18 30.83 -9.40 17.18
N ASN A 19 30.23 -10.58 17.29
CA ASN A 19 30.36 -11.61 16.27
C ASN A 19 29.46 -11.32 15.05
N THR A 20 30.10 -10.99 13.92
CA THR A 20 29.44 -10.72 12.63
C THR A 20 28.60 -11.88 12.08
N GLN A 21 28.83 -13.11 12.54
CA GLN A 21 28.00 -14.27 12.17
C GLN A 21 26.65 -14.25 12.88
N ASN A 22 26.58 -13.70 14.09
CA ASN A 22 25.36 -13.58 14.87
C ASN A 22 24.58 -12.32 14.46
N ILE A 23 25.27 -11.18 14.38
CA ILE A 23 24.69 -9.89 13.99
C ILE A 23 25.52 -9.27 12.87
N ARG A 24 24.96 -9.20 11.66
CA ARG A 24 25.66 -8.61 10.52
C ARG A 24 25.81 -7.08 10.64
N ASN A 25 24.85 -6.41 11.26
CA ASN A 25 24.83 -4.96 11.42
C ASN A 25 25.67 -4.50 12.63
N GLN A 26 26.98 -4.60 12.54
CA GLN A 26 27.89 -4.22 13.62
C GLN A 26 27.86 -2.73 13.95
N SER A 27 27.57 -1.87 12.96
CA SER A 27 27.37 -0.44 13.22
C SER A 27 26.24 -0.18 14.20
N PHE A 28 25.13 -0.93 14.10
CA PHE A 28 24.01 -0.79 15.03
C PHE A 28 24.39 -1.22 16.46
N VAL A 29 25.19 -2.29 16.61
CA VAL A 29 25.66 -2.76 17.93
C VAL A 29 26.48 -1.67 18.62
N LEU A 30 27.48 -1.12 17.92
CA LEU A 30 28.33 -0.04 18.44
C LEU A 30 27.54 1.24 18.73
N GLU A 31 26.62 1.63 17.84
CA GLU A 31 25.75 2.78 18.02
C GLU A 31 24.86 2.62 19.26
N THR A 32 24.33 1.40 19.49
CA THR A 32 23.50 1.08 20.66
C THR A 32 24.31 1.15 21.94
N GLU A 33 25.49 0.53 21.98
CA GLU A 33 26.40 0.61 23.13
C GLU A 33 26.70 2.07 23.49
N GLN A 34 27.11 2.87 22.50
CA GLN A 34 27.42 4.27 22.70
C GLN A 34 26.21 5.08 23.20
N TYR A 35 25.01 4.82 22.67
CA TYR A 35 23.78 5.52 23.06
C TYR A 35 23.46 5.39 24.56
N PHE A 36 23.71 4.22 25.14
CA PHE A 36 23.46 3.94 26.56
C PHE A 36 24.67 4.16 27.48
N GLU A 37 25.91 4.07 26.97
CA GLU A 37 27.11 4.26 27.80
C GLU A 37 27.48 5.74 27.96
N SER A 38 27.41 6.50 26.86
CA SER A 38 27.89 7.88 26.80
C SER A 38 26.91 8.87 26.14
N GLY A 39 25.87 8.36 25.47
CA GLY A 39 24.94 9.14 24.68
C GLY A 39 23.70 9.64 25.44
N ALA A 40 22.63 9.85 24.67
CA ALA A 40 21.36 10.45 25.10
C ALA A 40 20.67 9.71 26.25
N ARG A 41 20.91 8.41 26.40
CA ARG A 41 20.33 7.57 27.46
C ARG A 41 21.37 7.02 28.43
N LYS A 42 22.46 7.77 28.64
CA LYS A 42 23.48 7.42 29.63
C LYS A 42 22.85 7.12 30.99
N GLY A 43 23.10 5.92 31.52
CA GLY A 43 22.62 5.49 32.83
C GLY A 43 21.14 5.10 32.89
N PHE A 44 20.41 5.10 31.76
CA PHE A 44 19.03 4.64 31.71
C PHE A 44 18.93 3.12 31.91
N LEU A 45 19.76 2.36 31.17
CA LEU A 45 19.96 0.92 31.31
C LEU A 45 21.45 0.64 31.06
N GLU A 46 21.98 -0.40 31.68
CA GLU A 46 23.31 -0.90 31.32
C GLU A 46 23.28 -1.36 29.85
N PRO A 47 24.25 -0.96 29.01
CA PRO A 47 24.22 -1.25 27.58
C PRO A 47 24.05 -2.74 27.24
N LEU A 48 24.75 -3.63 27.95
CA LEU A 48 24.64 -5.09 27.74
C LEU A 48 23.26 -5.63 28.14
N VAL A 49 22.69 -5.12 29.24
CA VAL A 49 21.34 -5.49 29.68
C VAL A 49 20.30 -5.10 28.63
N PHE A 50 20.43 -3.90 28.05
CA PHE A 50 19.55 -3.48 26.96
C PHE A 50 19.76 -4.32 25.70
N MET A 51 21.00 -4.61 25.30
CA MET A 51 21.27 -5.47 24.13
C MET A 51 20.66 -6.86 24.28
N ASN A 52 20.73 -7.44 25.48
CA ASN A 52 20.09 -8.72 25.81
C ASN A 52 18.55 -8.67 25.75
N LEU A 53 17.94 -7.58 26.23
CA LEU A 53 16.51 -7.34 26.06
C LEU A 53 16.16 -7.20 24.56
N PHE A 54 16.83 -6.29 23.86
CA PHE A 54 16.60 -6.00 22.46
C PHE A 54 16.72 -7.26 21.61
N TRP A 55 17.77 -8.05 21.80
CA TRP A 55 18.02 -9.24 21.00
C TRP A 55 16.94 -10.29 21.18
N GLU A 56 16.57 -10.63 22.42
CA GLU A 56 15.51 -11.59 22.71
C GLU A 56 14.18 -11.16 22.06
N GLN A 57 13.84 -9.87 22.21
CA GLN A 57 12.62 -9.31 21.68
C GLN A 57 12.64 -9.18 20.15
N LEU A 58 13.79 -8.93 19.53
CA LEU A 58 13.96 -8.96 18.08
C LEU A 58 13.80 -10.38 17.52
N GLN A 59 14.32 -11.40 18.20
CA GLN A 59 14.12 -12.79 17.79
C GLN A 59 12.65 -13.19 17.89
N TYR A 60 11.97 -12.80 18.97
CA TYR A 60 10.53 -13.00 19.10
C TYR A 60 9.78 -12.34 17.94
N PHE A 61 10.11 -11.08 17.64
CA PHE A 61 9.53 -10.32 16.53
C PHE A 61 9.70 -11.03 15.18
N ILE A 62 10.91 -11.46 14.83
CA ILE A 62 11.20 -12.15 13.57
C ILE A 62 10.40 -13.45 13.46
N ASN A 63 10.38 -14.25 14.52
CA ASN A 63 9.72 -15.55 14.53
C ASN A 63 8.18 -15.44 14.49
N ASN A 64 7.63 -14.31 14.95
CA ASN A 64 6.18 -14.08 15.03
C ASN A 64 5.66 -13.01 14.06
N ALA A 65 6.48 -12.51 13.13
CA ALA A 65 6.09 -11.48 12.17
C ALA A 65 4.85 -11.84 11.32
N HIS A 66 4.53 -13.13 11.18
CA HIS A 66 3.31 -13.63 10.53
C HIS A 66 2.03 -13.45 11.36
N LYS A 67 2.16 -13.02 12.62
CA LYS A 67 1.09 -12.65 13.56
C LYS A 67 1.32 -11.22 14.05
N PRO A 68 1.07 -10.21 13.20
CA PRO A 68 1.52 -8.86 13.48
C PRO A 68 0.90 -8.25 14.74
N TYR A 69 -0.37 -8.55 15.01
CA TYR A 69 -1.09 -8.00 16.14
C TYR A 69 -0.74 -8.72 17.44
N SER A 70 -0.68 -10.06 17.45
CA SER A 70 -0.22 -10.80 18.63
C SER A 70 1.22 -10.42 19.01
N THR A 71 2.07 -10.15 18.01
CA THR A 71 3.43 -9.68 18.26
C THR A 71 3.47 -8.32 18.96
N LEU A 72 2.62 -7.37 18.52
CA LEU A 72 2.50 -6.09 19.22
C LEU A 72 1.94 -6.27 20.64
N GLN A 73 0.91 -7.10 20.82
CA GLN A 73 0.33 -7.38 22.14
C GLN A 73 1.34 -8.00 23.10
N HIS A 74 2.20 -8.90 22.62
CA HIS A 74 3.31 -9.43 23.41
C HIS A 74 4.19 -8.31 23.94
N PHE A 75 4.59 -7.36 23.09
CA PHE A 75 5.38 -6.22 23.54
C PHE A 75 4.65 -5.28 24.50
N GLU A 76 3.36 -5.07 24.31
CA GLU A 76 2.54 -4.28 25.23
C GLU A 76 2.35 -4.96 26.59
N ALA A 77 2.44 -6.28 26.63
CA ALA A 77 2.34 -7.08 27.85
C ALA A 77 3.68 -7.27 28.58
N LEU A 78 4.82 -6.90 27.97
CA LEU A 78 6.11 -6.98 28.65
C LEU A 78 6.10 -6.13 29.94
N PRO A 79 6.76 -6.60 31.02
CA PRO A 79 6.89 -5.87 32.29
C PRO A 79 7.90 -4.70 32.18
N LEU A 80 7.69 -3.84 31.19
CA LEU A 80 8.46 -2.63 30.90
C LEU A 80 7.62 -1.40 31.23
N THR A 81 8.27 -0.33 31.71
CA THR A 81 7.62 0.98 31.76
C THR A 81 7.27 1.45 30.34
N ALA A 82 6.31 2.38 30.21
CA ALA A 82 5.98 2.96 28.91
C ALA A 82 7.21 3.53 28.19
N GLU A 83 8.11 4.18 28.94
CA GLU A 83 9.36 4.73 28.42
C GLU A 83 10.34 3.64 27.95
N GLN A 84 10.53 2.57 28.73
CA GLN A 84 11.39 1.45 28.33
C GLN A 84 10.86 0.76 27.06
N ARG A 85 9.54 0.60 26.96
CA ARG A 85 8.88 0.03 25.78
C ARG A 85 9.04 0.94 24.56
N HIS A 86 8.90 2.25 24.72
CA HIS A 86 9.16 3.23 23.67
C HIS A 86 10.59 3.15 23.14
N VAL A 87 11.57 3.05 24.04
CA VAL A 87 12.98 2.84 23.69
C VAL A 87 13.17 1.50 22.97
N LEU A 88 12.56 0.41 23.43
CA LEU A 88 12.63 -0.88 22.73
C LEU A 88 12.07 -0.79 21.30
N TYR A 89 10.92 -0.14 21.11
CA TYR A 89 10.30 0.05 19.80
C TYR A 89 11.20 0.86 18.87
N CYS A 90 11.79 1.94 19.36
CA CYS A 90 12.78 2.75 18.65
C CYS A 90 13.91 1.89 18.08
N PHE A 91 14.53 1.05 18.89
CA PHE A 91 15.68 0.25 18.46
C PHE A 91 15.29 -0.88 17.49
N ILE A 92 14.12 -1.50 17.66
CA ILE A 92 13.60 -2.45 16.66
C ILE A 92 13.38 -1.73 15.32
N LEU A 93 12.71 -0.57 15.31
CA LEU A 93 12.49 0.19 14.08
C LEU A 93 13.81 0.65 13.45
N LYS A 94 14.75 1.17 14.26
CA LYS A 94 16.10 1.59 13.82
C LYS A 94 16.88 0.45 13.19
N PHE A 95 16.78 -0.77 13.74
CA PHE A 95 17.41 -1.97 13.17
C PHE A 95 16.95 -2.23 11.72
N TYR A 96 15.70 -1.89 11.42
CA TYR A 96 15.10 -1.96 10.07
C TYR A 96 15.14 -0.63 9.29
N GLY A 97 16.03 0.29 9.67
CA GLY A 97 16.27 1.53 8.93
C GLY A 97 15.49 2.75 9.45
N GLY A 98 14.81 2.64 10.59
CA GLY A 98 14.16 3.75 11.27
C GLY A 98 12.74 4.06 10.81
N TYR A 99 12.24 5.22 11.20
CA TYR A 99 10.89 5.70 10.88
C TYR A 99 10.93 7.04 10.10
N PRO A 100 10.12 7.23 9.04
CA PRO A 100 9.23 6.26 8.43
C PRO A 100 9.97 5.07 7.81
N LEU A 101 9.32 3.92 7.85
CA LEU A 101 9.89 2.66 7.36
C LEU A 101 10.08 2.74 5.84
N PRO A 102 11.29 2.42 5.33
CA PRO A 102 11.50 2.33 3.89
C PRO A 102 10.79 1.09 3.35
N VAL A 103 9.66 1.28 2.68
CA VAL A 103 8.82 0.23 2.06
C VAL A 103 9.65 -0.73 1.18
N SER A 104 10.75 -0.26 0.58
CA SER A 104 11.56 -1.02 -0.38
C SER A 104 12.57 -2.00 0.22
N ASN A 105 12.87 -1.92 1.53
CA ASN A 105 14.05 -2.60 2.10
C ASN A 105 13.71 -3.74 3.07
N ILE A 106 12.43 -4.08 3.21
CA ILE A 106 11.98 -5.09 4.17
C ILE A 106 11.66 -6.37 3.40
N ASP A 107 12.53 -7.37 3.53
CA ASP A 107 12.30 -8.70 2.98
C ASP A 107 11.13 -9.36 3.74
N GLY A 108 10.02 -9.57 3.04
CA GLY A 108 8.84 -10.25 3.59
C GLY A 108 7.72 -9.29 3.98
N ILE A 109 6.55 -9.49 3.38
CA ILE A 109 5.41 -8.58 3.51
C ILE A 109 4.79 -8.64 4.93
N GLN A 110 4.88 -9.79 5.59
CA GLN A 110 4.44 -9.94 6.99
C GLN A 110 5.29 -9.10 7.97
N LEU A 111 6.61 -9.04 7.72
CA LEU A 111 7.54 -8.24 8.51
C LEU A 111 7.18 -6.76 8.43
N GLN A 112 6.86 -6.28 7.23
CA GLN A 112 6.45 -4.90 7.01
C GLN A 112 5.20 -4.53 7.81
N THR A 113 4.18 -5.38 7.83
CA THR A 113 2.94 -5.10 8.57
C THR A 113 3.17 -5.02 10.07
N THR A 114 4.00 -5.92 10.61
CA THR A 114 4.35 -5.89 12.04
C THR A 114 5.17 -4.65 12.39
N LEU A 115 6.12 -4.23 11.53
CA LEU A 115 6.88 -2.99 11.72
C LEU A 115 5.97 -1.76 11.68
N LEU A 116 4.95 -1.73 10.81
CA LEU A 116 3.99 -0.62 10.74
C LEU A 116 3.18 -0.51 12.04
N LEU A 117 2.72 -1.63 12.60
CA LEU A 117 2.03 -1.66 13.90
C LEU A 117 2.95 -1.22 15.04
N LEU A 118 4.20 -1.67 15.04
CA LEU A 118 5.19 -1.27 16.04
C LEU A 118 5.51 0.23 15.93
N SER A 119 5.59 0.74 14.71
CA SER A 119 5.76 2.16 14.42
C SER A 119 4.58 2.99 14.90
N GLU A 120 3.34 2.53 14.69
CA GLU A 120 2.15 3.18 15.24
C GLU A 120 2.25 3.27 16.77
N ALA A 121 2.59 2.16 17.44
CA ALA A 121 2.73 2.10 18.89
C ALA A 121 3.88 2.98 19.42
N PHE A 122 5.01 3.03 18.73
CA PHE A 122 6.13 3.94 19.02
C PHE A 122 5.72 5.41 19.00
N LEU A 123 4.88 5.78 18.03
CA LEU A 123 4.52 7.18 17.83
C LEU A 123 3.49 7.67 18.85
N ARG A 124 2.65 6.77 19.39
CA ARG A 124 1.70 7.04 20.47
C ARG A 124 2.35 7.53 21.76
N TYR A 125 3.63 7.23 21.99
CA TYR A 125 4.32 7.74 23.17
C TYR A 125 4.37 9.28 23.10
N GLU A 126 3.89 9.95 24.14
CA GLU A 126 3.72 11.40 24.13
C GLU A 126 5.04 12.17 24.07
N GLY A 127 5.00 13.37 23.49
CA GLY A 127 6.15 14.27 23.39
C GLY A 127 7.11 13.98 22.24
N ASN A 128 8.04 14.93 22.05
CA ASN A 128 9.17 14.79 21.13
C ASN A 128 10.36 14.24 21.91
N THR A 129 10.54 12.92 21.90
CA THR A 129 11.63 12.28 22.64
C THR A 129 12.89 12.16 21.77
N LEU A 130 14.03 11.97 22.42
CA LEU A 130 15.32 11.72 21.74
C LEU A 130 15.26 10.47 20.87
N GLU A 131 14.47 9.46 21.24
CA GLU A 131 14.23 8.26 20.43
C GLU A 131 13.55 8.58 19.09
N LYS A 132 12.58 9.51 19.09
CA LYS A 132 11.90 9.91 17.84
C LYS A 132 12.86 10.60 16.88
N GLU A 133 13.78 11.40 17.40
CA GLU A 133 14.86 12.03 16.62
C GLU A 133 15.89 10.98 16.14
N TYR A 134 16.37 10.14 17.06
CA TYR A 134 17.37 9.10 16.80
C TYR A 134 16.90 8.05 15.79
N CYS A 135 15.63 7.66 15.85
CA CYS A 135 15.00 6.70 14.96
C CYS A 135 14.60 7.31 13.61
N GLN A 136 14.67 8.63 13.45
CA GLN A 136 14.18 9.29 12.25
C GLN A 136 15.02 8.93 11.03
N ASN A 137 14.39 8.39 10.00
CA ASN A 137 15.01 8.14 8.71
C ASN A 137 15.03 9.44 7.90
N ILE A 138 16.14 10.17 8.00
CA ILE A 138 16.33 11.48 7.34
C ILE A 138 16.22 11.39 5.81
N ASN A 139 16.40 10.19 5.23
CA ASN A 139 16.38 9.98 3.79
C ASN A 139 14.96 9.74 3.23
N GLN A 140 13.92 9.70 4.07
CA GLN A 140 12.53 9.50 3.63
C GLN A 140 11.75 10.83 3.59
N PRO A 141 10.84 11.02 2.62
CA PRO A 141 10.00 12.20 2.57
C PRO A 141 9.05 12.25 3.78
N LYS A 142 8.96 13.43 4.42
CA LYS A 142 8.15 13.67 5.64
C LYS A 142 6.67 13.28 5.51
N ASN A 143 6.13 13.23 4.29
CA ASN A 143 4.70 13.04 4.01
C ASN A 143 4.16 11.61 4.29
N LEU A 144 5.00 10.60 4.56
CA LEU A 144 4.51 9.26 4.93
C LEU A 144 3.86 9.24 6.33
N ASN A 145 4.24 10.18 7.20
CA ASN A 145 3.80 10.21 8.59
C ASN A 145 2.34 10.68 8.74
N ASP A 146 1.88 11.57 7.86
CA ASP A 146 0.52 12.14 7.92
C ASP A 146 -0.57 11.08 7.68
N LYS A 147 -0.23 9.96 7.01
CA LYS A 147 -1.16 8.84 6.81
C LYS A 147 -1.19 7.87 8.00
N LEU A 148 -0.10 7.76 8.78
CA LEU A 148 0.14 6.61 9.67
C LEU A 148 -0.18 6.80 11.15
N ILE A 149 -0.59 7.98 11.61
CA ILE A 149 -0.73 8.18 13.06
C ILE A 149 -2.07 8.82 13.39
N SER A 150 -2.80 8.20 14.31
CA SER A 150 -3.64 8.96 15.24
C SER A 150 -2.97 8.88 16.60
N LEU A 151 -2.67 10.05 17.17
CA LEU A 151 -2.17 10.24 18.54
C LEU A 151 -3.32 10.38 19.54
N GLU A 152 -4.56 10.19 19.10
CA GLU A 152 -5.71 10.38 19.96
C GLU A 152 -5.84 9.23 20.97
N PRO A 153 -6.24 9.52 22.21
CA PRO A 153 -6.50 8.49 23.22
C PRO A 153 -7.58 7.53 22.72
N LEU A 154 -7.36 6.23 22.96
CA LEU A 154 -8.31 5.19 22.59
C LEU A 154 -9.62 5.38 23.36
N PRO A 155 -10.79 5.17 22.73
CA PRO A 155 -12.08 5.20 23.39
C PRO A 155 -12.13 4.18 24.53
N GLU A 156 -12.68 4.59 25.68
CA GLU A 156 -12.87 3.70 26.83
C GLU A 156 -13.93 2.62 26.55
N SER A 157 -14.88 2.91 25.65
CA SER A 157 -15.95 1.99 25.27
C SER A 157 -16.38 2.21 23.81
N TYR A 158 -17.07 1.21 23.27
CA TYR A 158 -17.67 1.26 21.94
C TYR A 158 -19.19 1.09 22.03
N GLN A 159 -19.93 1.85 21.22
CA GLN A 159 -21.40 1.72 21.15
C GLN A 159 -21.84 0.38 20.56
N TYR A 160 -21.12 -0.14 19.57
CA TYR A 160 -21.32 -1.48 19.00
C TYR A 160 -20.06 -2.33 19.17
N THR A 161 -20.25 -3.61 19.47
CA THR A 161 -19.20 -4.59 19.76
C THR A 161 -19.40 -5.85 18.91
N ALA A 162 -18.49 -6.83 19.03
CA ALA A 162 -18.65 -8.12 18.35
C ALA A 162 -20.00 -8.82 18.62
N LYS A 163 -20.58 -8.64 19.82
CA LYS A 163 -21.87 -9.25 20.19
C LYS A 163 -23.04 -8.75 19.35
N ASP A 164 -23.00 -7.48 18.94
CA ASP A 164 -24.07 -6.87 18.15
C ASP A 164 -24.13 -7.42 16.71
N PHE A 165 -23.07 -8.11 16.27
CA PHE A 165 -22.98 -8.71 14.94
C PHE A 165 -22.91 -10.25 14.95
N GLU A 166 -23.17 -10.87 16.10
CA GLU A 166 -23.12 -12.31 16.26
C GLU A 166 -24.12 -13.00 15.31
N GLY A 167 -23.66 -14.05 14.61
CA GLY A 167 -24.47 -14.82 13.66
C GLY A 167 -24.45 -14.31 12.21
N PHE A 168 -23.95 -13.09 11.94
CA PHE A 168 -23.86 -12.55 10.57
C PHE A 168 -22.57 -11.77 10.27
N ALA A 169 -21.59 -11.84 11.18
CA ALA A 169 -20.20 -11.44 10.97
C ALA A 169 -19.26 -12.65 11.07
N THR A 170 -18.01 -12.53 10.63
CA THR A 170 -16.97 -13.52 10.91
C THR A 170 -16.49 -13.42 12.36
N ASN A 171 -15.66 -14.37 12.81
CA ASN A 171 -15.01 -14.34 14.13
C ASN A 171 -13.49 -14.37 13.99
N ASN A 172 -12.97 -13.60 13.02
CA ASN A 172 -11.55 -13.47 12.78
C ASN A 172 -10.93 -12.50 13.80
N ASP A 173 -9.68 -12.73 14.16
CA ASP A 173 -8.89 -11.82 14.99
C ASP A 173 -8.12 -10.80 14.13
N TRP A 174 -7.37 -9.91 14.79
CA TRP A 174 -6.54 -8.94 14.07
C TRP A 174 -5.36 -9.58 13.33
N ASP A 175 -4.84 -10.73 13.76
CA ASP A 175 -3.77 -11.40 13.02
C ASP A 175 -4.26 -11.89 11.67
N PHE A 176 -5.50 -12.38 11.58
CA PHE A 176 -6.13 -12.71 10.31
C PHE A 176 -6.12 -11.52 9.35
N TYR A 177 -6.51 -10.33 9.82
CA TYR A 177 -6.61 -9.14 8.97
C TYR A 177 -5.26 -8.50 8.61
N HIS A 178 -4.26 -8.63 9.48
CA HIS A 178 -2.91 -8.17 9.23
C HIS A 178 -2.04 -9.21 8.49
N ASN A 179 -2.53 -10.45 8.32
CA ASN A 179 -1.91 -11.42 7.45
C ASN A 179 -2.31 -11.17 5.99
N LEU A 180 -1.32 -10.79 5.19
CA LEU A 180 -1.51 -10.40 3.80
C LEU A 180 -1.85 -11.55 2.87
N GLU A 181 -1.60 -12.80 3.25
CA GLU A 181 -2.11 -13.95 2.51
C GLU A 181 -3.64 -14.00 2.54
N ASN A 182 -4.24 -13.55 3.65
CA ASN A 182 -5.69 -13.45 3.79
C ASN A 182 -6.21 -12.18 3.11
N THR A 183 -5.51 -11.06 3.24
CA THR A 183 -6.01 -9.71 2.90
C THR A 183 -5.31 -9.02 1.72
N MET A 184 -4.64 -9.76 0.82
CA MET A 184 -3.78 -9.19 -0.23
C MET A 184 -4.43 -8.04 -1.03
N GLU A 185 -5.70 -8.19 -1.43
CA GLU A 185 -6.46 -7.18 -2.18
C GLU A 185 -6.95 -6.00 -1.33
N GLN A 186 -6.83 -6.09 0.00
CA GLN A 186 -7.54 -5.27 0.97
C GLN A 186 -6.67 -4.66 2.06
N GLN A 187 -5.35 -4.87 2.00
CA GLN A 187 -4.41 -4.31 2.99
C GLN A 187 -4.60 -2.80 3.21
N HIS A 188 -4.99 -2.09 2.16
CA HIS A 188 -5.24 -0.65 2.16
C HIS A 188 -6.52 -0.24 2.93
N LEU A 189 -7.36 -1.18 3.36
CA LEU A 189 -8.59 -0.92 4.13
C LEU A 189 -8.45 -1.21 5.61
N VAL A 190 -7.61 -2.19 5.99
CA VAL A 190 -7.49 -2.66 7.39
C VAL A 190 -7.10 -1.51 8.33
N PHE A 191 -5.99 -0.82 8.01
CA PHE A 191 -5.53 0.32 8.81
C PHE A 191 -6.50 1.50 8.78
N PRO A 192 -7.06 1.93 7.62
CA PRO A 192 -8.08 2.98 7.62
C PRO A 192 -9.33 2.64 8.43
N ILE A 193 -9.84 1.40 8.38
CA ILE A 193 -11.00 0.99 9.19
C ILE A 193 -10.65 1.08 10.67
N LYS A 194 -9.52 0.49 11.07
CA LYS A 194 -9.02 0.57 12.44
C LYS A 194 -8.92 2.03 12.90
N LYS A 195 -8.24 2.89 12.15
CA LYS A 195 -8.06 4.32 12.47
C LYS A 195 -9.40 5.06 12.56
N TYR A 196 -10.31 4.80 11.64
CA TYR A 196 -11.60 5.50 11.54
C TYR A 196 -12.47 5.32 12.80
N PHE A 197 -12.48 4.11 13.35
CA PHE A 197 -13.27 3.78 14.53
C PHE A 197 -12.52 3.86 15.86
N GLN A 198 -11.18 3.78 15.85
CA GLN A 198 -10.40 3.97 17.07
C GLN A 198 -10.21 5.44 17.39
N ALA A 199 -9.90 6.27 16.40
CA ALA A 199 -9.27 7.56 16.67
C ALA A 199 -9.52 8.56 15.52
N GLY A 200 -10.71 8.46 14.92
CA GLY A 200 -11.14 9.28 13.80
C GLY A 200 -12.57 9.75 13.97
N GLU A 201 -13.24 10.10 12.87
CA GLU A 201 -14.58 10.72 12.90
C GLU A 201 -15.68 9.83 13.50
N ARG A 202 -15.40 8.53 13.70
CA ARG A 202 -16.29 7.56 14.36
C ARG A 202 -15.61 6.87 15.56
N ALA A 203 -14.67 7.55 16.22
CA ALA A 203 -14.03 7.07 17.44
C ALA A 203 -15.08 6.62 18.47
N GLY A 204 -14.97 5.38 18.94
CA GLY A 204 -15.88 4.81 19.96
C GLY A 204 -17.27 4.42 19.44
N PHE A 205 -17.53 4.52 18.13
CA PHE A 205 -18.83 4.14 17.58
C PHE A 205 -18.97 2.61 17.44
N ILE A 206 -18.12 1.97 16.63
CA ILE A 206 -18.12 0.51 16.47
C ILE A 206 -16.72 0.01 16.83
N GLU A 207 -16.63 -1.07 17.61
CA GLU A 207 -15.36 -1.77 17.84
C GLU A 207 -14.75 -2.14 16.48
N PRO A 208 -13.52 -1.70 16.16
CA PRO A 208 -13.03 -1.82 14.79
C PRO A 208 -12.87 -3.26 14.31
N LEU A 209 -12.56 -4.21 15.21
CA LEU A 209 -12.52 -5.64 14.87
C LEU A 209 -13.93 -6.19 14.57
N ALA A 210 -14.93 -5.75 15.33
CA ALA A 210 -16.33 -6.11 15.09
C ALA A 210 -16.80 -5.61 13.72
N PHE A 211 -16.47 -4.37 13.36
CA PHE A 211 -16.77 -3.85 12.03
C PHE A 211 -16.00 -4.58 10.92
N MET A 212 -14.71 -4.88 11.11
CA MET A 212 -13.92 -5.66 10.14
C MET A 212 -14.55 -7.04 9.89
N ASN A 213 -14.99 -7.71 10.95
CA ASN A 213 -15.67 -9.00 10.87
C ASN A 213 -17.02 -8.92 10.13
N LEU A 214 -17.79 -7.87 10.39
CA LEU A 214 -19.01 -7.58 9.65
C LEU A 214 -18.71 -7.34 8.16
N PHE A 215 -17.82 -6.39 7.85
CA PHE A 215 -17.44 -6.02 6.49
C PHE A 215 -16.92 -7.23 5.71
N TRP A 216 -16.03 -8.02 6.32
CA TRP A 216 -15.46 -9.21 5.70
C TRP A 216 -16.52 -10.23 5.35
N LYS A 217 -17.45 -10.54 6.28
CA LYS A 217 -18.52 -11.50 6.02
C LYS A 217 -19.40 -11.06 4.85
N GLN A 218 -19.75 -9.78 4.81
CA GLN A 218 -20.56 -9.24 3.72
C GLN A 218 -19.81 -9.27 2.39
N ARG A 219 -18.48 -9.10 2.41
CA ARG A 219 -17.66 -9.28 1.21
C ARG A 219 -17.68 -10.71 0.69
N GLU A 220 -17.57 -11.70 1.57
CA GLU A 220 -17.68 -13.11 1.16
C GLU A 220 -19.02 -13.39 0.48
N ILE A 221 -20.11 -12.89 1.07
CA ILE A 221 -21.46 -13.02 0.52
C ILE A 221 -21.54 -12.31 -0.85
N PHE A 222 -20.95 -11.12 -0.99
CA PHE A 222 -20.85 -10.40 -2.26
C PHE A 222 -20.19 -11.27 -3.35
N PHE A 223 -19.02 -11.85 -3.06
CA PHE A 223 -18.30 -12.70 -4.02
C PHE A 223 -19.03 -14.01 -4.34
N GLN A 224 -19.77 -14.57 -3.39
CA GLN A 224 -20.63 -15.74 -3.62
C GLN A 224 -21.89 -15.40 -4.44
N SER A 225 -22.29 -14.14 -4.48
CA SER A 225 -23.50 -13.66 -5.17
C SER A 225 -23.27 -13.32 -6.66
N GLN A 226 -22.17 -13.78 -7.26
CA GLN A 226 -21.81 -13.54 -8.67
C GLN A 226 -22.95 -13.77 -9.67
N ASN A 227 -23.82 -14.73 -9.38
CA ASN A 227 -24.95 -15.09 -10.25
C ASN A 227 -26.29 -14.48 -9.82
N SER A 228 -26.34 -13.66 -8.77
CA SER A 228 -27.60 -13.09 -8.26
C SER A 228 -27.42 -11.70 -7.64
N VAL A 229 -27.38 -10.69 -8.51
CA VAL A 229 -27.30 -9.25 -8.14
C VAL A 229 -28.37 -8.85 -7.12
N ARG A 230 -29.60 -9.37 -7.25
CA ARG A 230 -30.71 -9.05 -6.35
C ARG A 230 -30.50 -9.60 -4.95
N SER A 231 -29.92 -10.80 -4.85
CA SER A 231 -29.70 -11.48 -3.56
C SER A 231 -28.79 -10.68 -2.64
N PHE A 232 -27.72 -10.09 -3.16
CA PHE A 232 -26.78 -9.36 -2.31
C PHE A 232 -27.34 -8.03 -1.78
N THR A 233 -27.97 -7.22 -2.64
CA THR A 233 -28.53 -5.94 -2.19
C THR A 233 -29.69 -6.13 -1.22
N ASP A 234 -30.50 -7.18 -1.42
CA ASP A 234 -31.60 -7.50 -0.50
C ASP A 234 -31.05 -8.03 0.83
N ASN A 235 -29.95 -8.80 0.80
CA ASN A 235 -29.25 -9.23 2.01
C ASN A 235 -28.75 -8.02 2.83
N LEU A 236 -28.02 -7.07 2.23
CA LEU A 236 -27.53 -5.88 2.94
C LEU A 236 -28.67 -5.05 3.56
N LYS A 237 -29.82 -4.93 2.87
CA LYS A 237 -30.99 -4.21 3.36
C LYS A 237 -31.69 -4.89 4.54
N THR A 238 -31.68 -6.22 4.55
CA THR A 238 -32.39 -7.03 5.57
C THR A 238 -31.51 -7.42 6.75
N MET A 239 -30.23 -7.02 6.75
CA MET A 239 -29.34 -7.23 7.89
C MET A 239 -29.91 -6.61 9.17
N PRO A 240 -29.80 -7.30 10.33
CA PRO A 240 -30.30 -6.83 11.62
C PRO A 240 -29.34 -5.78 12.24
N ILE A 241 -29.02 -4.75 11.46
CA ILE A 241 -28.25 -3.57 11.86
C ILE A 241 -29.11 -2.33 11.63
N ASN A 242 -28.86 -1.25 12.36
CA ASN A 242 -29.57 0.00 12.13
C ASN A 242 -29.12 0.68 10.81
N GLU A 243 -29.85 1.72 10.40
CA GLU A 243 -29.56 2.48 9.18
C GLU A 243 -28.16 3.12 9.17
N GLU A 244 -27.67 3.58 10.33
CA GLU A 244 -26.38 4.25 10.42
C GLU A 244 -25.20 3.28 10.19
N VAL A 245 -25.21 2.11 10.83
CA VAL A 245 -24.21 1.05 10.61
C VAL A 245 -24.29 0.56 9.16
N ARG A 246 -25.49 0.46 8.59
CA ARG A 246 -25.67 0.08 7.18
C ARG A 246 -25.10 1.12 6.23
N HIS A 247 -25.32 2.41 6.49
CA HIS A 247 -24.74 3.51 5.72
C HIS A 247 -23.22 3.49 5.75
N ILE A 248 -22.64 3.25 6.93
CA ILE A 248 -21.19 3.08 7.09
C ILE A 248 -20.67 1.91 6.27
N LEU A 249 -21.37 0.76 6.33
CA LEU A 249 -21.03 -0.42 5.56
C LEU A 249 -21.06 -0.14 4.04
N TYR A 250 -22.07 0.57 3.55
CA TYR A 250 -22.13 1.00 2.15
C TYR A 250 -20.94 1.89 1.76
N GLY A 251 -20.58 2.86 2.60
CA GLY A 251 -19.41 3.70 2.39
C GLY A 251 -18.12 2.88 2.23
N TRP A 252 -17.90 1.88 3.10
CA TRP A 252 -16.71 1.03 3.02
C TRP A 252 -16.71 0.09 1.80
N PHE A 253 -17.88 -0.40 1.36
CA PHE A 253 -17.99 -1.11 0.08
C PHE A 253 -17.61 -0.22 -1.10
N LEU A 254 -18.09 1.03 -1.13
CA LEU A 254 -17.70 1.98 -2.18
C LEU A 254 -16.18 2.26 -2.11
N LYS A 255 -15.63 2.45 -0.91
CA LYS A 255 -14.19 2.66 -0.73
C LYS A 255 -13.37 1.48 -1.25
N PHE A 256 -13.82 0.25 -1.02
CA PHE A 256 -13.18 -0.97 -1.51
C PHE A 256 -13.04 -1.01 -3.03
N VAL A 257 -13.99 -0.44 -3.79
CA VAL A 257 -13.94 -0.42 -5.26
C VAL A 257 -13.31 0.84 -5.87
N GLY A 258 -12.78 1.73 -5.03
CA GLY A 258 -12.08 2.95 -5.44
C GLY A 258 -12.69 4.24 -4.89
N GLY A 259 -13.82 4.16 -4.20
CA GLY A 259 -14.52 5.29 -3.59
C GLY A 259 -15.82 5.67 -4.30
N TYR A 260 -16.34 6.78 -3.83
CA TYR A 260 -17.54 7.47 -4.25
C TYR A 260 -17.12 8.74 -5.02
N HIS A 261 -17.72 9.11 -6.15
CA HIS A 261 -18.78 8.38 -6.87
C HIS A 261 -18.28 7.06 -7.49
N TYR A 262 -19.14 6.04 -7.66
CA TYR A 262 -18.73 4.79 -8.29
C TYR A 262 -18.44 4.98 -9.79
N GLN A 263 -17.35 4.40 -10.29
CA GLN A 263 -17.02 4.38 -11.72
C GLN A 263 -17.18 2.94 -12.24
N PRO A 264 -18.11 2.69 -13.19
CA PRO A 264 -18.33 1.36 -13.73
C PRO A 264 -17.09 0.85 -14.47
N LYS A 265 -16.77 -0.42 -14.26
CA LYS A 265 -15.59 -1.07 -14.88
C LYS A 265 -15.95 -2.08 -15.96
N GLY A 266 -17.23 -2.19 -16.33
CA GLY A 266 -17.72 -3.17 -17.30
C GLY A 266 -17.75 -4.59 -16.73
N VAL A 267 -17.94 -4.70 -15.42
CA VAL A 267 -17.84 -5.95 -14.64
C VAL A 267 -19.20 -6.32 -14.06
N TRP A 268 -19.40 -7.61 -13.77
CA TRP A 268 -20.70 -8.15 -13.37
C TRP A 268 -21.31 -7.47 -12.13
N TYR A 269 -20.47 -6.86 -11.28
CA TYR A 269 -20.88 -6.21 -10.05
C TYR A 269 -21.23 -4.72 -10.18
N ASP A 270 -21.12 -4.10 -11.37
CA ASP A 270 -21.42 -2.66 -11.53
C ASP A 270 -22.84 -2.30 -11.05
N VAL A 271 -23.83 -3.14 -11.37
CA VAL A 271 -25.23 -2.94 -10.95
C VAL A 271 -25.39 -3.01 -9.43
N ILE A 272 -24.58 -3.82 -8.75
CA ILE A 272 -24.58 -3.91 -7.28
C ILE A 272 -24.08 -2.58 -6.70
N PHE A 273 -22.94 -2.08 -7.19
CA PHE A 273 -22.36 -0.85 -6.64
C PHE A 273 -23.16 0.40 -6.97
N PHE A 274 -23.85 0.47 -8.12
CA PHE A 274 -24.82 1.55 -8.35
C PHE A 274 -25.97 1.55 -7.34
N LYS A 275 -26.45 0.36 -6.95
CA LYS A 275 -27.49 0.24 -5.91
C LYS A 275 -26.97 0.60 -4.52
N ILE A 276 -25.73 0.23 -4.21
CA ILE A 276 -25.06 0.61 -2.95
C ILE A 276 -24.86 2.12 -2.91
N GLU A 277 -24.37 2.71 -4.00
CA GLU A 277 -24.18 4.17 -4.15
C GLU A 277 -25.50 4.91 -3.98
N TYR A 278 -26.56 4.50 -4.67
CA TYR A 278 -27.88 5.12 -4.53
C TYR A 278 -28.39 5.06 -3.08
N ALA A 279 -28.24 3.91 -2.41
CA ALA A 279 -28.63 3.77 -1.01
C ALA A 279 -27.77 4.66 -0.08
N PHE A 280 -26.46 4.72 -0.31
CA PHE A 280 -25.51 5.57 0.42
C PHE A 280 -25.80 7.07 0.24
N GLU A 281 -26.15 7.50 -0.96
CA GLU A 281 -26.54 8.89 -1.24
C GLU A 281 -27.85 9.26 -0.55
N SER A 282 -28.82 8.35 -0.56
CA SER A 282 -30.16 8.55 0.01
C SER A 282 -30.18 8.70 1.53
N TYR A 283 -29.13 8.28 2.24
CA TYR A 283 -29.02 8.47 3.68
C TYR A 283 -29.01 9.95 4.03
N GLU A 284 -29.92 10.40 4.91
CA GLU A 284 -30.05 11.81 5.26
C GLU A 284 -28.84 12.33 6.04
N GLY A 285 -28.44 13.58 5.74
CA GLY A 285 -27.38 14.27 6.46
C GLY A 285 -26.00 14.27 5.77
N LYS A 286 -25.12 15.13 6.30
CA LYS A 286 -23.72 15.26 5.89
C LYS A 286 -22.86 14.40 6.80
N THR A 287 -22.70 13.13 6.45
CA THR A 287 -21.96 12.20 7.30
C THR A 287 -20.45 12.22 6.99
N PRO A 288 -19.60 11.85 7.96
CA PRO A 288 -18.18 11.55 7.76
C PRO A 288 -17.89 10.66 6.54
N GLU A 289 -18.67 9.60 6.35
CA GLU A 289 -18.48 8.61 5.29
C GLU A 289 -18.64 9.24 3.90
N LYS A 290 -19.61 10.15 3.71
CA LYS A 290 -19.78 10.86 2.44
C LYS A 290 -18.57 11.72 2.07
N ARG A 291 -17.75 12.15 3.05
CA ARG A 291 -16.47 12.84 2.81
C ARG A 291 -15.31 11.86 2.67
N PHE A 292 -15.25 10.86 3.54
CA PHE A 292 -14.18 9.87 3.58
C PHE A 292 -14.16 8.98 2.33
N CYS A 293 -15.32 8.60 1.83
CA CYS A 293 -15.45 7.71 0.67
C CYS A 293 -15.17 8.42 -0.65
N LEU A 294 -15.09 9.76 -0.68
CA LEU A 294 -14.75 10.49 -1.91
C LEU A 294 -13.42 9.97 -2.48
N ARG A 295 -13.37 9.81 -3.81
CA ARG A 295 -12.13 9.56 -4.56
C ARG A 295 -11.08 10.59 -4.20
N GLU A 296 -9.80 10.20 -4.20
CA GLU A 296 -8.70 11.13 -3.89
C GLU A 296 -8.71 12.35 -4.82
N GLU A 297 -8.89 12.17 -6.13
CA GLU A 297 -8.99 13.26 -7.10
C GLU A 297 -10.16 14.23 -6.81
N GLU A 298 -11.34 13.69 -6.50
CA GLU A 298 -12.51 14.51 -6.16
C GLU A 298 -12.34 15.22 -4.82
N ARG A 299 -11.67 14.57 -3.88
CA ARG A 299 -11.32 15.14 -2.59
C ARG A 299 -10.31 16.28 -2.77
N GLU A 300 -9.26 16.08 -3.55
CA GLU A 300 -8.27 17.11 -3.87
C GLU A 300 -8.89 18.29 -4.61
N LYS A 301 -9.79 18.02 -5.57
CA LYS A 301 -10.58 19.06 -6.23
C LYS A 301 -11.42 19.85 -5.22
N LYS A 302 -12.18 19.18 -4.34
CA LYS A 302 -12.96 19.85 -3.30
C LYS A 302 -12.11 20.61 -2.29
N ILE A 303 -10.96 20.08 -1.90
CA ILE A 303 -10.01 20.79 -1.02
C ILE A 303 -9.48 22.04 -1.72
N SER A 304 -9.15 21.94 -3.02
CA SER A 304 -8.68 23.06 -3.83
C SER A 304 -9.77 24.12 -4.00
N GLU A 305 -11.02 23.71 -4.20
CA GLU A 305 -12.19 24.60 -4.25
C GLU A 305 -12.43 25.30 -2.91
N VAL A 306 -12.42 24.57 -1.79
CA VAL A 306 -12.55 25.16 -0.45
C VAL A 306 -11.40 26.11 -0.15
N LYS A 307 -10.18 25.76 -0.53
CA LYS A 307 -9.01 26.63 -0.37
C LYS A 307 -9.14 27.91 -1.19
N ALA A 308 -9.59 27.81 -2.45
CA ALA A 308 -9.84 28.98 -3.28
C ALA A 308 -10.95 29.89 -2.71
N ILE A 309 -11.98 29.32 -2.08
CA ILE A 309 -13.02 30.09 -1.38
C ILE A 309 -12.41 30.80 -0.17
N LEU A 310 -11.65 30.10 0.67
CA LEU A 310 -11.00 30.68 1.84
C LEU A 310 -10.01 31.79 1.48
N ASP A 311 -9.18 31.58 0.45
CA ASP A 311 -8.24 32.59 -0.03
C ASP A 311 -8.99 33.83 -0.56
N ALA A 312 -10.11 33.64 -1.27
CA ALA A 312 -10.96 34.74 -1.72
C ALA A 312 -11.70 35.45 -0.57
N GLU A 313 -12.02 34.76 0.53
CA GLU A 313 -12.62 35.32 1.74
C GLU A 313 -11.60 36.15 2.54
N VAL A 314 -10.36 35.65 2.67
CA VAL A 314 -9.23 36.38 3.31
C VAL A 314 -8.88 37.62 2.49
N ASP A 315 -8.83 37.50 1.17
CA ASP A 315 -8.64 38.64 0.28
C ASP A 315 -9.82 39.62 0.39
N ARG A 316 -11.06 39.15 0.58
CA ARG A 316 -12.22 40.02 0.87
C ARG A 316 -12.15 40.70 2.22
N GLU A 317 -11.70 40.05 3.30
CA GLU A 317 -11.48 40.72 4.58
C GLU A 317 -10.36 41.77 4.48
N SER A 318 -9.38 41.58 3.59
CA SER A 318 -8.39 42.61 3.26
C SER A 318 -8.93 43.75 2.38
N LEU A 319 -10.06 43.53 1.69
CA LEU A 319 -10.68 44.42 0.70
C LEU A 319 -12.07 44.96 1.10
N GLU A 320 -12.58 44.64 2.28
CA GLU A 320 -13.78 45.29 2.87
C GLU A 320 -13.50 46.71 3.41
N SER A 321 -12.47 47.37 2.87
CA SER A 321 -12.68 48.74 2.38
C SER A 321 -13.09 48.70 0.90
N THR A 322 -14.39 48.84 0.65
CA THR A 322 -15.03 49.29 -0.62
C THR A 322 -15.76 48.24 -1.48
N LYS A 323 -17.07 48.11 -1.20
CA LYS A 323 -18.26 47.92 -2.08
C LYS A 323 -18.33 46.82 -3.16
N HIS A 324 -19.31 45.94 -2.93
CA HIS A 324 -20.07 44.97 -3.76
C HIS A 324 -20.06 45.02 -5.30
N LEU A 325 -20.03 43.83 -5.93
CA LEU A 325 -21.00 43.31 -6.94
C LEU A 325 -20.86 41.76 -7.10
N PRO A 326 -21.85 41.03 -7.67
CA PRO A 326 -21.94 39.56 -7.62
C PRO A 326 -21.39 38.84 -8.87
N LEU A 327 -20.87 37.62 -8.70
CA LEU A 327 -20.40 36.72 -9.78
C LEU A 327 -21.37 35.55 -10.04
N GLN A 328 -21.63 35.29 -11.33
CA GLN A 328 -22.23 34.05 -11.82
C GLN A 328 -21.12 33.04 -12.16
N VAL A 329 -21.26 31.80 -11.70
CA VAL A 329 -20.34 30.69 -11.97
C VAL A 329 -20.81 29.89 -13.18
N LYS A 330 -19.92 29.68 -14.16
CA LYS A 330 -20.08 28.71 -15.25
C LYS A 330 -19.33 27.42 -14.88
N GLU A 331 -20.00 26.31 -15.10
CA GLU A 331 -19.53 24.94 -14.82
C GLU A 331 -18.43 24.50 -15.82
N PRO A 332 -17.33 23.85 -15.40
CA PRO A 332 -16.30 23.38 -16.31
C PRO A 332 -16.53 21.94 -16.78
N GLU A 333 -16.38 21.73 -18.09
CA GLU A 333 -16.42 20.43 -18.75
C GLU A 333 -15.27 19.51 -18.31
N LEU A 334 -15.62 18.28 -17.92
CA LEU A 334 -14.70 17.22 -17.48
C LEU A 334 -13.91 16.62 -18.65
N LYS A 335 -12.58 16.67 -18.58
CA LYS A 335 -11.68 15.85 -19.41
C LYS A 335 -11.56 14.44 -18.82
N ALA A 336 -11.63 13.42 -19.66
CA ALA A 336 -11.43 12.03 -19.29
C ALA A 336 -9.97 11.78 -18.84
N PHE A 337 -9.79 11.16 -17.67
CA PHE A 337 -8.49 10.77 -17.13
C PHE A 337 -7.97 9.48 -17.80
N GLU A 338 -6.69 9.46 -18.17
CA GLU A 338 -6.02 8.29 -18.76
C GLU A 338 -5.66 7.26 -17.68
N GLN A 339 -5.98 5.98 -17.90
CA GLN A 339 -5.62 4.88 -17.00
C GLN A 339 -4.09 4.74 -16.87
N VAL A 340 -3.57 4.69 -15.64
CA VAL A 340 -2.14 4.60 -15.36
C VAL A 340 -1.71 3.14 -15.22
N PHE A 341 -0.74 2.74 -16.05
CA PHE A 341 -0.13 1.42 -16.12
C PHE A 341 0.94 1.26 -15.01
N VAL A 342 0.92 0.20 -14.18
CA VAL A 342 1.87 0.07 -13.05
C VAL A 342 2.52 -1.31 -13.00
N PHE A 343 3.86 -1.36 -12.92
CA PHE A 343 4.60 -2.59 -12.58
C PHE A 343 4.71 -2.77 -11.08
N ARG A 344 4.71 -4.03 -10.63
CA ARG A 344 5.16 -4.34 -9.27
C ARG A 344 6.65 -4.03 -9.12
N ASN A 345 7.00 -3.28 -8.09
CA ASN A 345 8.37 -2.80 -7.83
C ASN A 345 9.41 -3.93 -7.75
N GLU A 346 9.00 -5.12 -7.32
CA GLU A 346 9.90 -6.27 -7.11
C GLU A 346 10.52 -6.80 -8.41
N VAL A 347 9.85 -6.65 -9.56
CA VAL A 347 10.29 -7.24 -10.83
C VAL A 347 10.78 -6.21 -11.85
N ILE A 348 10.53 -4.93 -11.60
CA ILE A 348 10.79 -3.87 -12.58
C ILE A 348 12.26 -3.77 -12.97
N THR A 349 13.18 -3.84 -12.01
CA THR A 349 14.63 -3.80 -12.26
C THR A 349 15.07 -4.99 -13.11
N GLN A 350 14.51 -6.17 -12.87
CA GLN A 350 14.80 -7.36 -13.66
C GLN A 350 14.32 -7.19 -15.11
N ILE A 351 13.10 -6.68 -15.31
CA ILE A 351 12.53 -6.44 -16.64
C ILE A 351 13.30 -5.36 -17.41
N ILE A 352 13.66 -4.26 -16.76
CA ILE A 352 14.52 -3.21 -17.31
C ILE A 352 15.83 -3.82 -17.82
N ASN A 353 16.49 -4.65 -17.01
CA ASN A 353 17.76 -5.28 -17.39
C ASN A 353 17.61 -6.25 -18.58
N ILE A 354 16.49 -6.97 -18.66
CA ILE A 354 16.17 -7.86 -19.79
C ILE A 354 15.93 -7.06 -21.07
N LEU A 355 15.20 -5.95 -20.99
CA LEU A 355 14.81 -5.17 -22.17
C LEU A 355 15.93 -4.25 -22.67
N LYS A 356 16.75 -3.69 -21.78
CA LYS A 356 17.86 -2.76 -22.12
C LYS A 356 18.79 -3.26 -23.22
N VAL A 357 19.04 -4.57 -23.29
CA VAL A 357 19.94 -5.16 -24.31
C VAL A 357 19.37 -5.06 -25.74
N TYR A 358 18.10 -4.73 -25.88
CA TYR A 358 17.39 -4.57 -27.15
C TYR A 358 17.21 -3.13 -27.59
N PHE A 359 17.80 -2.15 -26.88
CA PHE A 359 17.82 -0.74 -27.25
C PHE A 359 19.26 -0.26 -27.42
N LYS A 360 19.54 0.48 -28.48
CA LYS A 360 20.93 0.84 -28.84
C LYS A 360 21.38 2.10 -28.12
N GLU A 361 20.57 3.16 -28.22
CA GLU A 361 20.92 4.48 -27.72
C GLU A 361 20.72 4.55 -26.21
N ASP A 362 21.66 5.18 -25.49
CA ASP A 362 21.52 5.32 -24.04
C ASP A 362 20.32 6.19 -23.66
N ALA A 363 19.98 7.18 -24.49
CA ALA A 363 18.75 7.96 -24.35
C ALA A 363 17.48 7.09 -24.39
N GLU A 364 17.43 6.08 -25.26
CA GLU A 364 16.30 5.14 -25.30
C GLU A 364 16.26 4.22 -24.09
N LYS A 365 17.43 3.84 -23.54
CA LYS A 365 17.51 3.02 -22.32
C LYS A 365 17.03 3.79 -21.09
N SER A 366 17.44 5.06 -20.95
CA SER A 366 16.96 5.93 -19.88
C SER A 366 15.47 6.20 -20.00
N GLU A 367 14.97 6.40 -21.21
CA GLU A 367 13.54 6.60 -21.46
C GLU A 367 12.73 5.33 -21.19
N LEU A 368 13.25 4.15 -21.57
CA LEU A 368 12.67 2.86 -21.21
C LEU A 368 12.55 2.70 -19.69
N GLU A 369 13.60 3.02 -18.94
CA GLU A 369 13.55 3.01 -17.47
C GLU A 369 12.46 3.93 -16.95
N ARG A 370 12.39 5.15 -17.47
CA ARG A 370 11.40 6.14 -17.04
C ARG A 370 9.98 5.61 -17.22
N ILE A 371 9.61 5.17 -18.43
CA ILE A 371 8.24 4.72 -18.74
C ILE A 371 7.84 3.44 -18.01
N LEU A 372 8.80 2.55 -17.74
CA LEU A 372 8.53 1.35 -16.94
C LEU A 372 8.33 1.70 -15.46
N ASN A 373 9.05 2.68 -14.91
CA ASN A 373 8.94 3.06 -13.50
C ASN A 373 7.68 3.88 -13.18
N ASN A 374 7.18 4.68 -14.11
CA ASN A 374 6.08 5.61 -13.85
C ASN A 374 4.78 5.30 -14.61
N GLY A 375 4.79 4.35 -15.55
CA GLY A 375 3.60 4.00 -16.32
C GLY A 375 3.22 4.98 -17.43
N ASN A 376 3.96 6.07 -17.59
CA ASN A 376 3.63 7.14 -18.53
C ASN A 376 4.04 6.77 -19.96
N ASN A 377 3.57 7.57 -20.91
CA ASN A 377 4.05 7.47 -22.29
C ASN A 377 5.45 8.07 -22.44
N ALA A 378 6.20 7.51 -23.38
CA ALA A 378 7.47 7.99 -23.84
C ALA A 378 7.29 9.28 -24.62
N ASP A 379 8.25 10.20 -24.52
CA ASP A 379 8.25 11.44 -25.31
C ASP A 379 8.38 11.13 -26.82
N ARG A 380 9.00 9.98 -27.13
CA ARG A 380 9.12 9.40 -28.47
C ARG A 380 9.06 7.88 -28.42
N LYS A 381 8.50 7.25 -29.45
CA LYS A 381 8.45 5.78 -29.54
C LYS A 381 9.86 5.18 -29.51
N LEU A 382 10.06 4.22 -28.62
CA LEU A 382 11.32 3.50 -28.44
C LEU A 382 11.50 2.41 -29.49
N PHE A 383 12.71 2.23 -30.00
CA PHE A 383 13.03 1.28 -31.07
C PHE A 383 13.53 -0.06 -30.52
N PHE A 384 12.60 -1.02 -30.40
CA PHE A 384 12.93 -2.37 -29.97
C PHE A 384 13.63 -3.17 -31.10
N LEU A 385 14.89 -3.57 -30.89
CA LEU A 385 15.75 -4.20 -31.91
C LEU A 385 15.45 -5.70 -32.18
N SER A 386 14.28 -6.19 -31.77
CA SER A 386 13.83 -7.56 -32.05
C SER A 386 12.40 -7.57 -32.62
N ASN A 387 11.88 -8.78 -32.87
CA ASN A 387 10.54 -8.96 -33.44
C ASN A 387 9.46 -8.51 -32.45
N GLY A 388 8.43 -7.82 -32.94
CA GLY A 388 7.37 -7.22 -32.13
C GLY A 388 6.59 -8.23 -31.31
N ASN A 389 6.37 -9.44 -31.84
CA ASN A 389 5.70 -10.53 -31.11
C ASN A 389 6.44 -10.94 -29.82
N ARG A 390 7.77 -10.77 -29.75
CA ARG A 390 8.55 -11.08 -28.53
C ARG A 390 8.30 -10.05 -27.44
N LEU A 391 8.21 -8.77 -27.81
CA LEU A 391 7.89 -7.69 -26.88
C LEU A 391 6.44 -7.80 -26.39
N ALA A 392 5.49 -8.00 -27.31
CA ALA A 392 4.09 -8.21 -26.98
C ALA A 392 3.90 -9.45 -26.07
N ASN A 393 4.59 -10.55 -26.35
CA ASN A 393 4.54 -11.74 -25.51
C ASN A 393 5.14 -11.53 -24.11
N LEU A 394 6.22 -10.74 -23.98
CA LEU A 394 6.76 -10.38 -22.67
C LEU A 394 5.71 -9.62 -21.85
N PHE A 395 5.09 -8.57 -22.39
CA PHE A 395 4.07 -7.81 -21.67
C PHE A 395 2.81 -8.63 -21.39
N LYS A 396 2.41 -9.50 -22.32
CA LYS A 396 1.31 -10.46 -22.10
C LYS A 396 1.59 -11.35 -20.89
N GLN A 397 2.77 -11.97 -20.83
CA GLN A 397 3.14 -12.83 -19.70
C GLN A 397 3.17 -12.03 -18.38
N LEU A 398 3.71 -10.81 -18.39
CA LEU A 398 3.73 -9.98 -17.18
C LEU A 398 2.33 -9.58 -16.71
N TYR A 399 1.40 -9.34 -17.64
CA TYR A 399 0.01 -9.08 -17.32
C TYR A 399 -0.72 -10.32 -16.77
N GLU A 400 -0.60 -11.46 -17.44
CA GLU A 400 -1.29 -12.71 -17.06
C GLU A 400 -0.86 -13.27 -15.71
N TYR A 401 0.37 -12.95 -15.28
CA TYR A 401 0.90 -13.34 -13.97
C TYR A 401 0.93 -12.17 -12.97
N GLU A 402 0.13 -11.12 -13.22
CA GLU A 402 -0.11 -10.00 -12.29
C GLU A 402 1.12 -9.18 -11.88
N PHE A 403 2.19 -9.21 -12.70
CA PHE A 403 3.34 -8.31 -12.55
C PHE A 403 3.06 -6.91 -13.05
N ILE A 404 2.07 -6.78 -13.94
CA ILE A 404 1.48 -5.52 -14.41
C ILE A 404 0.07 -5.44 -13.83
N VAL A 405 -0.26 -4.31 -13.21
CA VAL A 405 -1.58 -4.01 -12.65
C VAL A 405 -2.01 -2.59 -13.05
N GLY A 406 -3.28 -2.25 -12.80
CA GLY A 406 -3.79 -0.89 -13.00
C GLY A 406 -4.35 -0.57 -14.41
N CYS A 407 -4.25 -1.50 -15.36
CA CYS A 407 -4.90 -1.39 -16.67
C CYS A 407 -5.65 -2.68 -17.04
N ASP A 408 -6.58 -2.58 -17.99
CA ASP A 408 -7.12 -3.77 -18.67
C ASP A 408 -6.22 -4.19 -19.85
N LYS A 409 -6.56 -5.29 -20.54
CA LYS A 409 -5.82 -5.74 -21.73
C LYS A 409 -5.77 -4.68 -22.84
N LYS A 410 -6.86 -3.93 -23.06
CA LYS A 410 -6.92 -2.90 -24.12
C LYS A 410 -6.03 -1.70 -23.78
N GLY A 411 -5.97 -1.31 -22.51
CA GLY A 411 -5.06 -0.29 -22.00
C GLY A 411 -3.60 -0.70 -22.22
N LEU A 412 -3.25 -1.95 -21.93
CA LEU A 412 -1.92 -2.49 -22.20
C LEU A 412 -1.58 -2.48 -23.69
N GLU A 413 -2.51 -2.94 -24.53
CA GLU A 413 -2.35 -2.94 -25.98
C GLU A 413 -2.10 -1.52 -26.52
N LYS A 414 -2.91 -0.55 -26.10
CA LYS A 414 -2.74 0.85 -26.47
C LYS A 414 -1.40 1.41 -26.00
N TRP A 415 -1.02 1.16 -24.75
CA TRP A 415 0.25 1.62 -24.20
C TRP A 415 1.44 1.07 -25.00
N ILE A 416 1.43 -0.20 -25.40
CA ILE A 416 2.50 -0.77 -26.24
C ILE A 416 2.55 -0.09 -27.62
N ILE A 417 1.38 0.18 -28.22
CA ILE A 417 1.29 0.86 -29.51
C ILE A 417 1.85 2.28 -29.43
N ASP A 418 1.55 3.00 -28.35
CA ASP A 418 1.94 4.39 -28.16
C ASP A 418 3.43 4.55 -27.81
N ASN A 419 4.05 3.52 -27.20
CA ASN A 419 5.42 3.60 -26.69
C ASN A 419 6.50 2.94 -27.55
N PHE A 420 6.15 1.97 -28.40
CA PHE A 420 7.17 1.15 -29.07
C PHE A 420 7.03 1.07 -30.59
N ASN A 421 8.19 0.97 -31.24
CA ASN A 421 8.37 0.43 -32.58
C ASN A 421 9.24 -0.84 -32.49
N TYR A 422 9.20 -1.70 -33.49
CA TYR A 422 9.95 -2.95 -33.49
C TYR A 422 10.64 -3.23 -34.83
N LYS A 423 11.69 -4.06 -34.79
CA LYS A 423 12.43 -4.46 -35.98
C LYS A 423 11.87 -5.75 -36.58
N HIS A 424 11.45 -5.70 -37.84
CA HIS A 424 11.00 -6.87 -38.59
C HIS A 424 11.69 -6.95 -39.95
N ARG A 425 12.41 -8.04 -40.20
CA ARG A 425 13.15 -8.27 -41.46
C ARG A 425 14.09 -7.13 -41.87
N GLY A 426 14.65 -6.41 -40.89
CA GLY A 426 15.58 -5.31 -41.13
C GLY A 426 14.95 -3.93 -41.09
N GLU A 427 13.62 -3.84 -41.21
CA GLU A 427 12.86 -2.60 -41.21
C GLU A 427 12.28 -2.29 -39.83
N ILE A 428 12.07 -0.99 -39.56
CA ILE A 428 11.37 -0.53 -38.36
C ILE A 428 9.88 -0.46 -38.70
N LYS A 429 9.05 -1.09 -37.86
CA LYS A 429 7.60 -1.09 -37.99
C LYS A 429 6.96 -0.58 -36.70
N SER A 430 5.86 0.14 -36.85
CA SER A 430 4.98 0.47 -35.73
C SER A 430 4.01 -0.67 -35.47
N PHE A 431 3.63 -0.85 -34.22
CA PHE A 431 2.54 -1.75 -33.86
C PHE A 431 1.22 -1.23 -34.42
N THR A 432 0.43 -2.12 -35.02
CA THR A 432 -0.97 -1.84 -35.38
C THR A 432 -1.90 -2.42 -34.32
N PRO A 433 -3.11 -1.83 -34.12
CA PRO A 433 -4.09 -2.37 -33.19
C PRO A 433 -4.39 -3.85 -33.41
N ASP A 434 -4.67 -4.26 -34.65
CA ASP A 434 -4.97 -5.65 -34.99
C ASP A 434 -3.80 -6.61 -34.70
N TYR A 435 -2.55 -6.19 -34.96
CA TYR A 435 -1.39 -7.03 -34.70
C TYR A 435 -1.18 -7.27 -33.20
N ILE A 436 -1.30 -6.22 -32.39
CA ILE A 436 -1.13 -6.30 -30.94
C ILE A 436 -2.28 -7.08 -30.29
N GLU A 437 -3.53 -6.84 -30.70
CA GLU A 437 -4.69 -7.59 -30.22
C GLU A 437 -4.54 -9.10 -30.49
N LYS A 438 -4.04 -9.46 -31.68
CA LYS A 438 -3.72 -10.85 -32.03
C LYS A 438 -2.62 -11.47 -31.18
N CYS A 439 -1.71 -10.67 -30.65
CA CYS A 439 -0.62 -11.15 -29.79
C CYS A 439 -1.03 -11.27 -28.31
N ILE A 440 -1.85 -10.35 -27.79
CA ILE A 440 -2.13 -10.22 -26.36
C ILE A 440 -3.50 -10.79 -25.97
N SER A 441 -4.53 -10.55 -26.79
CA SER A 441 -5.91 -10.89 -26.44
C SER A 441 -6.44 -12.14 -27.15
N ARG A 442 -6.07 -12.38 -28.40
CA ARG A 442 -6.62 -13.50 -29.21
C ARG A 442 -5.73 -14.74 -29.30
N ASP A 443 -4.52 -14.68 -28.76
CA ASP A 443 -3.54 -15.78 -28.76
C ASP A 443 -3.25 -16.37 -30.14
N TYR A 444 -3.42 -15.54 -31.18
CA TYR A 444 -3.36 -15.95 -32.57
C TYR A 444 -1.92 -16.19 -33.02
N TYR A 445 -0.97 -15.41 -32.50
CA TYR A 445 0.45 -15.57 -32.80
C TYR A 445 1.18 -16.21 -31.62
N SER A 446 1.55 -17.48 -31.75
CA SER A 446 2.44 -18.14 -30.80
C SER A 446 3.86 -17.53 -30.89
N CYS A 447 4.43 -17.18 -29.74
CA CYS A 447 5.81 -16.72 -29.67
C CYS A 447 6.74 -17.92 -29.49
N GLU A 448 7.35 -18.40 -30.57
CA GLU A 448 8.26 -19.55 -30.53
C GLU A 448 9.53 -19.27 -29.70
N ASN A 449 10.01 -18.03 -29.69
CA ASN A 449 11.24 -17.60 -29.02
C ASN A 449 10.96 -16.44 -28.05
N PRO A 450 10.29 -16.67 -26.91
CA PRO A 450 9.95 -15.62 -25.97
C PRO A 450 11.20 -15.06 -25.27
N LEU A 451 11.11 -13.83 -24.75
CA LEU A 451 12.21 -13.23 -23.97
C LEU A 451 12.32 -13.84 -22.57
N ILE A 452 11.16 -14.14 -21.99
CA ILE A 452 11.01 -14.68 -20.64
C ILE A 452 10.04 -15.87 -20.65
N LYS A 453 10.13 -16.68 -19.61
CA LYS A 453 9.11 -17.64 -19.18
C LYS A 453 8.86 -17.42 -17.70
N ILE A 454 7.61 -17.44 -17.29
CA ILE A 454 7.24 -17.36 -15.88
C ILE A 454 7.00 -18.79 -15.39
N ILE A 455 7.80 -19.23 -14.42
CA ILE A 455 7.71 -20.56 -13.81
C ILE A 455 7.62 -20.35 -12.30
N ASN A 456 6.58 -20.89 -11.66
CA ASN A 456 6.33 -20.70 -10.22
C ASN A 456 6.31 -19.23 -9.79
N LYS A 457 5.71 -18.35 -10.61
CA LYS A 457 5.71 -16.88 -10.41
C LYS A 457 7.12 -16.26 -10.35
N GLU A 458 8.13 -16.90 -10.95
CA GLU A 458 9.46 -16.31 -11.12
C GLU A 458 9.76 -16.07 -12.60
N ILE A 459 10.35 -14.92 -12.92
CA ILE A 459 10.77 -14.57 -14.27
C ILE A 459 12.09 -15.29 -14.59
N LYS A 460 12.06 -16.22 -15.56
CA LYS A 460 13.23 -16.90 -16.11
C LYS A 460 13.54 -16.39 -17.51
N ILE A 461 14.79 -16.01 -17.76
CA ILE A 461 15.25 -15.54 -19.07
C ILE A 461 15.43 -16.75 -19.99
N VAL A 462 14.85 -16.71 -21.19
CA VAL A 462 14.88 -17.86 -22.12
C VAL A 462 16.09 -17.82 -23.05
N GLU A 463 16.56 -16.63 -23.45
CA GLU A 463 17.76 -16.49 -24.29
C GLU A 463 18.58 -15.22 -23.95
N LYS A 464 19.91 -15.34 -24.01
CA LYS A 464 20.83 -14.20 -24.13
C LYS A 464 21.11 -13.94 -25.63
N PRO A 465 21.21 -12.68 -26.08
CA PRO A 465 21.51 -12.37 -27.48
C PRO A 465 22.87 -12.96 -27.88
N THR A 466 22.85 -13.96 -28.77
CA THR A 466 24.06 -14.51 -29.36
C THR A 466 24.61 -13.52 -30.39
N LYS A 467 25.87 -13.08 -30.22
CA LYS A 467 26.59 -12.34 -31.27
C LYS A 467 26.60 -13.22 -32.53
N ARG A 468 25.89 -12.80 -33.60
CA ARG A 468 25.97 -13.46 -34.91
C ARG A 468 27.44 -13.52 -35.32
N LYS A 469 28.02 -14.72 -35.48
CA LYS A 469 29.27 -14.92 -36.19
C LYS A 469 29.11 -14.30 -37.58
N GLN A 470 29.95 -13.32 -37.91
CA GLN A 470 30.06 -12.81 -39.27
C GLN A 470 30.33 -14.01 -40.19
N ARG A 471 29.44 -14.26 -41.15
CA ARG A 471 29.77 -15.11 -42.29
C ARG A 471 30.85 -14.35 -43.07
N LYS A 472 32.09 -14.85 -43.02
CA LYS A 472 33.11 -14.47 -44.00
C LYS A 472 32.56 -14.86 -45.36
N TYR A 473 32.40 -13.88 -46.24
CA TYR A 473 32.19 -14.09 -47.66
C TYR A 473 33.49 -14.58 -48.30
#